data_AF-A0A3E4UBQ6-F1
#
_entry.id   AF-A0A3E4UBQ6-F1
#
_cell.length_a   1.000
_cell.length_b   1.000
_cell.length_c   1.000
_cell.angle_alpha   90.00
_cell.angle_beta   90.00
_cell.angle_gamma   90.00
#
_symmetry.space_group_name_H-M   'P 1'
#
loop_
_entity.id
_entity.type
_entity.pdbx_description
1 polymer ?
#
loop_
_entity_poly.entity_id
_entity_poly.type
_entity_poly.pdbx_seq_one_letter_code
_entity_poly.pdbx_strand_id
1 'polypeptide(L)'
;WLAGKIKCGNCGYALMSIFNPSGKQYLRCTKRLDNKSCPGCGKIITSELEAVVYQQMIKKLASYKTLTGRKKAAKANPKIAALQVELLHVDSEIEKLVDSLTGANNVLLSYVNVKIAELDGRKQELVKQIAELTVEAISPEQVNQISGYLDTWDNVSFDDKRRGVDLMITTVAATSDSLNITWKI
;
A
#
# COMPACT_ATOMS: atom_id res chain seq x y z
N TRP A 1 13.79 12.46 -10.89
CA TRP A 1 12.44 12.60 -10.27
C TRP A 1 12.22 11.61 -9.10
N LEU A 2 13.14 10.66 -8.88
CA LEU A 2 13.12 9.73 -7.74
C LEU A 2 13.77 10.25 -6.45
N ALA A 3 14.12 11.55 -6.40
CA ALA A 3 14.82 12.13 -5.27
C ALA A 3 14.03 11.93 -3.96
N GLY A 4 14.73 11.55 -2.89
CA GLY A 4 14.13 11.25 -1.59
C GLY A 4 13.52 9.84 -1.45
N LYS A 5 13.21 9.15 -2.55
CA LYS A 5 12.65 7.79 -2.52
C LYS A 5 13.67 6.68 -2.69
N ILE A 6 14.80 6.95 -3.35
CA ILE A 6 15.83 5.93 -3.59
C ILE A 6 16.69 5.73 -2.34
N LYS A 7 16.78 4.48 -1.92
CA LYS A 7 17.56 3.99 -0.80
C LYS A 7 18.53 2.90 -1.26
N CYS A 8 19.64 2.76 -0.56
CA CYS A 8 20.62 1.69 -0.76
C CYS A 8 20.02 0.37 -0.29
N GLY A 9 19.96 -0.64 -1.16
CA GLY A 9 19.42 -1.95 -0.79
C GLY A 9 20.22 -2.67 0.31
N ASN A 10 21.47 -2.29 0.55
CA ASN A 10 22.33 -2.92 1.57
C ASN A 10 22.20 -2.30 2.96
N CYS A 11 21.80 -1.02 3.09
CA CYS A 11 21.79 -0.35 4.40
C CYS A 11 20.57 0.56 4.64
N GLY A 12 19.68 0.73 3.65
CA GLY A 12 18.48 1.56 3.77
C GLY A 12 18.70 3.08 3.73
N TYR A 13 19.96 3.57 3.74
CA TYR A 13 20.26 5.00 3.61
C TYR A 13 20.04 5.52 2.20
N ALA A 14 19.95 6.84 2.03
CA ALA A 14 19.69 7.45 0.72
C ALA A 14 20.77 7.10 -0.32
N LEU A 15 20.34 6.99 -1.58
CA LEU A 15 21.25 7.07 -2.71
C LEU A 15 21.30 8.51 -3.24
N MET A 16 22.50 9.04 -3.35
CA MET A 16 22.77 10.36 -3.90
C MET A 16 23.25 10.22 -5.35
N SER A 17 22.74 11.08 -6.24
CA SER A 17 23.21 11.18 -7.63
C SER A 17 24.48 12.02 -7.68
N ILE A 18 25.54 11.49 -8.29
CA ILE A 18 26.84 12.16 -8.44
C ILE A 18 27.18 12.19 -9.93
N PHE A 19 27.58 13.36 -10.42
CA PHE A 19 28.07 13.54 -11.78
C PHE A 19 29.51 13.10 -11.90
N ASN A 20 29.81 12.38 -12.98
CA ASN A 20 31.18 12.17 -13.40
C ASN A 20 31.61 13.18 -14.49
N PRO A 21 32.92 13.42 -14.67
CA PRO A 21 33.42 14.34 -15.70
C PRO A 21 33.05 13.95 -17.14
N SER A 22 32.70 12.68 -17.40
CA SER A 22 32.21 12.22 -18.70
C SER A 22 30.70 12.44 -18.92
N GLY A 23 30.04 13.22 -18.06
CA GLY A 23 28.62 13.57 -18.19
C GLY A 23 27.61 12.53 -17.70
N LYS A 24 28.06 11.38 -17.16
CA LYS A 24 27.18 10.33 -16.63
C LYS A 24 26.89 10.54 -15.15
N GLN A 25 25.64 10.36 -14.77
CA GLN A 25 25.20 10.38 -13.37
C GLN A 25 25.15 8.96 -12.79
N TYR A 26 25.71 8.80 -11.59
CA TYR A 26 25.70 7.54 -10.86
C TYR A 26 25.13 7.72 -9.48
N LEU A 27 24.53 6.65 -8.96
CA LEU A 27 24.05 6.63 -7.60
C LEU A 27 25.11 6.08 -6.64
N ARG A 28 25.30 6.77 -5.51
CA ARG A 28 26.18 6.37 -4.42
C ARG A 28 25.44 6.38 -3.10
N CYS A 29 25.70 5.38 -2.28
CA CYS A 29 25.15 5.29 -0.93
C CYS A 29 25.77 6.37 -0.03
N THR A 30 24.93 7.22 0.58
CA THR A 30 25.41 8.29 1.48
C THR A 30 26.20 7.72 2.65
N LYS A 31 25.67 6.71 3.35
CA LYS A 31 26.39 6.05 4.47
C LYS A 31 27.77 5.51 4.09
N ARG A 32 27.96 5.02 2.86
CA ARG A 32 29.29 4.60 2.37
C ARG A 32 30.21 5.79 2.16
N LEU A 33 29.71 6.90 1.63
CA LEU A 33 30.47 8.14 1.45
C LEU A 33 30.86 8.74 2.80
N ASP A 34 29.93 8.74 3.76
CA ASP A 34 30.09 9.40 5.05
C ASP A 34 31.11 8.68 5.94
N ASN A 35 30.98 7.36 6.12
CA ASN A 35 31.81 6.62 7.07
C ASN A 35 32.25 5.22 6.60
N LYS A 36 32.02 4.88 5.33
CA LYS A 36 32.42 3.58 4.73
C LYS A 36 31.84 2.33 5.42
N SER A 37 30.87 2.46 6.32
CA SER A 37 30.25 1.32 7.03
C SER A 37 29.32 0.47 6.16
N CYS A 38 28.99 0.94 4.96
CA CYS A 38 28.17 0.21 3.99
C CYS A 38 29.03 -0.23 2.80
N PRO A 39 28.89 -1.48 2.30
CA PRO A 39 29.56 -1.93 1.08
C PRO A 39 29.11 -1.14 -0.15
N GLY A 40 28.02 -0.38 -0.06
CA GLY A 40 27.48 0.48 -1.11
C GLY A 40 26.56 -0.27 -2.06
N CYS A 41 25.90 0.47 -2.95
CA CYS A 41 24.91 -0.05 -3.90
C CYS A 41 25.53 -0.50 -5.24
N GLY A 42 26.85 -0.68 -5.34
CA GLY A 42 27.51 -1.01 -6.61
C GLY A 42 27.53 0.16 -7.60
N LYS A 43 27.53 -0.17 -8.90
CA LYS A 43 27.50 0.78 -10.02
C LYS A 43 26.08 0.85 -10.58
N ILE A 44 25.36 1.91 -10.25
CA ILE A 44 24.01 2.17 -10.76
C ILE A 44 24.05 3.50 -11.52
N ILE A 45 23.66 3.47 -12.79
CA ILE A 45 23.49 4.68 -13.61
C ILE A 45 22.09 5.23 -13.36
N THR A 46 22.00 6.54 -13.08
CA THR A 46 20.73 7.17 -12.68
C THR A 46 19.63 6.99 -13.73
N SER A 47 19.95 7.21 -15.02
CA SER A 47 18.98 7.07 -16.11
C SER A 47 18.51 5.64 -16.32
N GLU A 48 19.39 4.65 -16.17
CA GLU A 48 19.03 3.23 -16.27
C GLU A 48 18.08 2.82 -15.15
N LEU A 49 18.37 3.24 -13.91
CA LEU A 49 17.46 3.00 -12.78
C LEU A 49 16.10 3.67 -13.02
N GLU A 50 16.09 4.93 -13.46
CA GLU A 50 14.86 5.67 -13.74
C GLU A 50 14.01 4.96 -14.81
N ALA A 51 14.63 4.46 -15.87
CA ALA A 51 13.94 3.68 -16.91
C ALA A 51 13.34 2.38 -16.36
N VAL A 52 14.10 1.61 -15.57
CA VAL A 52 13.61 0.36 -14.98
C VAL A 52 12.45 0.63 -14.02
N VAL A 53 12.55 1.67 -13.18
CA VAL A 53 11.47 2.04 -12.25
C VAL A 53 10.20 2.44 -13.01
N TYR A 54 10.33 3.25 -14.06
CA TYR A 54 9.19 3.61 -14.92
C TYR A 54 8.51 2.38 -15.54
N GLN A 55 9.29 1.43 -16.06
CA GLN A 55 8.74 0.17 -16.61
C GLN A 55 8.00 -0.65 -15.55
N GLN A 56 8.51 -0.69 -14.32
CA GLN A 56 7.83 -1.35 -13.21
C GLN A 56 6.52 -0.63 -12.82
N MET A 57 6.49 0.71 -12.89
CA MET A 57 5.27 1.49 -12.64
C MET A 57 4.18 1.15 -13.65
N ILE A 58 4.50 1.10 -14.95
CA ILE A 58 3.54 0.69 -16.00
C ILE A 58 2.99 -0.71 -15.71
N LYS A 59 3.87 -1.68 -15.45
CA LYS A 59 3.47 -3.07 -15.17
C LYS A 59 2.55 -3.17 -13.94
N LYS A 60 2.91 -2.47 -12.87
CA LYS A 60 2.12 -2.42 -11.64
C LYS A 60 0.74 -1.80 -11.91
N LEU A 61 0.67 -0.68 -12.62
CA LEU A 61 -0.61 -0.04 -12.95
C LEU A 61 -1.49 -0.92 -13.86
N ALA A 62 -0.91 -1.58 -14.87
CA ALA A 62 -1.63 -2.50 -15.74
C ALA A 62 -2.22 -3.70 -14.99
N SER A 63 -1.44 -4.27 -14.06
CA SER A 63 -1.92 -5.35 -13.18
C SER A 63 -3.10 -4.87 -12.32
N TYR A 64 -3.02 -3.63 -11.81
CA TYR A 64 -4.07 -3.03 -11.00
C TYR A 64 -5.34 -2.71 -11.81
N LYS A 65 -5.21 -2.18 -13.04
CA LYS A 65 -6.34 -1.98 -13.97
C LYS A 65 -7.04 -3.29 -14.32
N THR A 66 -6.27 -4.37 -14.53
CA THR A 66 -6.82 -5.70 -14.81
C THR A 66 -7.56 -6.27 -13.59
N LEU A 67 -7.00 -6.09 -12.39
CA LEU A 67 -7.63 -6.52 -11.14
C LEU A 67 -8.87 -5.69 -10.80
N THR A 68 -8.87 -4.38 -11.02
CA THR A 68 -10.05 -3.51 -10.81
C THR A 68 -11.13 -3.74 -11.86
N GLY A 69 -10.78 -3.99 -13.12
CA GLY A 69 -11.73 -4.44 -14.15
C GLY A 69 -12.40 -5.77 -13.77
N ARG A 70 -11.62 -6.74 -13.26
CA ARG A 70 -12.15 -7.99 -12.70
C ARG A 70 -12.98 -7.77 -11.43
N LYS A 71 -12.59 -6.86 -10.54
CA LYS A 71 -13.36 -6.50 -9.33
C LYS A 71 -14.66 -5.74 -9.65
N LYS A 72 -14.72 -4.95 -10.73
CA LYS A 72 -15.98 -4.36 -11.23
C LYS A 72 -16.89 -5.39 -11.90
N ALA A 73 -16.32 -6.39 -12.57
CA ALA A 73 -17.07 -7.52 -13.12
C ALA A 73 -17.53 -8.52 -12.03
N ALA A 74 -16.77 -8.62 -10.93
CA ALA A 74 -17.16 -9.34 -9.72
C ALA A 74 -18.10 -8.46 -8.89
N LYS A 75 -19.41 -8.52 -9.18
CA LYS A 75 -20.46 -8.17 -8.22
C LYS A 75 -20.01 -8.56 -6.81
N ALA A 76 -20.06 -7.61 -5.87
CA ALA A 76 -19.84 -7.74 -4.42
C ALA A 76 -19.08 -9.01 -4.02
N ASN A 77 -17.78 -8.89 -3.73
CA ASN A 77 -16.94 -10.00 -3.27
C ASN A 77 -17.76 -10.93 -2.35
N PRO A 78 -18.07 -12.17 -2.77
CA PRO A 78 -19.03 -13.02 -2.05
C PRO A 78 -18.57 -13.31 -0.62
N LYS A 79 -17.27 -13.19 -0.33
CA LYS A 79 -16.73 -13.25 1.04
C LYS A 79 -17.04 -12.01 1.86
N ILE A 80 -17.00 -10.81 1.28
CA ILE A 80 -17.40 -9.57 1.96
C ILE A 80 -18.91 -9.59 2.21
N ALA A 81 -19.71 -10.04 1.24
CA ALA A 81 -21.16 -10.18 1.42
C ALA A 81 -21.49 -11.20 2.52
N ALA A 82 -20.79 -12.33 2.57
CA ALA A 82 -20.96 -13.32 3.65
C ALA A 82 -20.58 -12.74 5.04
N LEU A 83 -19.45 -12.03 5.13
CA LEU A 83 -19.03 -11.38 6.38
C LEU A 83 -20.00 -10.26 6.82
N GLN A 84 -20.59 -9.53 5.87
CA GLN A 84 -21.63 -8.53 6.15
C GLN A 84 -22.92 -9.16 6.67
N VAL A 85 -23.32 -10.32 6.13
CA VAL A 85 -24.47 -11.07 6.66
C VAL A 85 -24.19 -11.58 8.08
N GLU A 86 -22.97 -12.05 8.33
CA GLU A 86 -22.56 -12.49 9.68
C GLU A 86 -22.53 -11.33 10.68
N LEU A 87 -22.06 -10.15 10.26
CA LEU A 87 -22.08 -8.93 11.06
C LEU A 87 -23.51 -8.53 11.45
N LEU A 88 -24.45 -8.53 10.50
CA LEU A 88 -25.86 -8.24 10.76
C LEU A 88 -26.50 -9.26 11.72
N HIS A 89 -26.09 -10.52 11.65
CA HIS A 89 -26.56 -11.54 12.58
C HIS A 89 -26.07 -11.27 14.01
N VAL A 90 -24.78 -10.97 14.17
CA VAL A 90 -24.19 -10.63 15.48
C VAL A 90 -24.85 -9.37 16.06
N ASP A 91 -25.07 -8.33 15.26
CA ASP A 91 -25.77 -7.12 15.70
C ASP A 91 -27.20 -7.43 16.17
N SER A 92 -27.95 -8.27 15.46
CA SER A 92 -29.30 -8.70 15.88
C SER A 92 -29.29 -9.51 17.18
N GLU A 93 -28.25 -10.31 17.43
CA GLU A 93 -28.11 -11.10 18.66
C GLU A 93 -27.82 -10.20 19.87
N ILE A 94 -26.99 -9.16 19.67
CA ILE A 94 -26.74 -8.14 20.69
C ILE A 94 -28.04 -7.37 21.02
N GLU A 95 -28.78 -6.91 20.00
CA GLU A 95 -30.05 -6.20 20.20
C GLU A 95 -31.06 -7.06 20.98
N LYS A 96 -31.24 -8.33 20.62
CA LYS A 96 -32.15 -9.24 21.34
C LYS A 96 -31.74 -9.48 22.79
N LEU A 97 -30.43 -9.59 23.06
CA LEU A 97 -29.93 -9.75 24.43
C LEU A 97 -30.16 -8.47 25.24
N VAL A 98 -29.92 -7.30 24.65
CA VAL A 98 -30.19 -6.01 25.29
C VAL A 98 -31.69 -5.82 25.56
N ASP A 99 -32.56 -6.17 24.62
CA ASP A 99 -34.02 -6.08 24.82
C ASP A 99 -34.49 -7.00 25.94
N SER A 100 -33.92 -8.20 26.05
CA SER A 100 -34.24 -9.18 27.10
C SER A 100 -33.80 -8.76 28.52
N LEU A 101 -32.96 -7.73 28.64
CA LEU A 101 -32.50 -7.19 29.93
C LEU A 101 -33.53 -6.29 30.60
N THR A 102 -34.57 -5.84 29.90
CA THR A 102 -35.67 -5.08 30.50
C THR A 102 -36.53 -5.97 31.41
N GLY A 103 -36.08 -6.15 32.66
CA GLY A 103 -36.76 -6.92 33.71
C GLY A 103 -35.97 -8.09 34.33
N ALA A 104 -34.68 -8.25 34.02
CA ALA A 104 -33.87 -9.39 34.47
C ALA A 104 -33.27 -9.24 35.89
N ASN A 105 -33.21 -10.35 36.64
CA ASN A 105 -32.61 -10.46 37.98
C ASN A 105 -31.06 -10.30 37.95
N ASN A 106 -30.44 -9.78 39.02
CA ASN A 106 -29.00 -9.44 39.12
C ASN A 106 -28.02 -10.57 38.74
N VAL A 107 -28.41 -11.84 38.88
CA VAL A 107 -27.59 -13.00 38.47
C VAL A 107 -27.64 -13.24 36.95
N LEU A 108 -28.75 -12.89 36.29
CA LEU A 108 -28.88 -12.98 34.82
C LEU A 108 -28.09 -11.86 34.14
N LEU A 109 -28.00 -10.69 34.79
CA LEU A 109 -27.22 -9.54 34.31
C LEU A 109 -25.72 -9.86 34.12
N SER A 110 -25.09 -10.61 35.04
CA SER A 110 -23.67 -10.96 34.90
C SER A 110 -23.40 -11.91 33.74
N TYR A 111 -24.28 -12.90 33.52
CA TYR A 111 -24.18 -13.84 32.40
C TYR A 111 -24.39 -13.13 31.05
N VAL A 112 -25.37 -12.22 30.99
CA VAL A 112 -25.65 -11.44 29.77
C VAL A 112 -24.49 -10.49 29.46
N ASN A 113 -23.90 -9.84 30.46
CA ASN A 113 -22.73 -8.97 30.24
C ASN A 113 -21.52 -9.72 29.65
N VAL A 114 -21.27 -10.96 30.12
CA VAL A 114 -20.22 -11.81 29.53
C VAL A 114 -20.54 -12.16 28.07
N LYS A 115 -21.81 -12.47 27.77
CA LYS A 115 -22.23 -12.79 26.40
C LYS A 115 -22.15 -11.58 25.46
N ILE A 116 -22.51 -10.39 25.94
CA ILE A 116 -22.37 -9.13 25.18
C ILE A 116 -20.89 -8.88 24.86
N ALA A 117 -19.99 -9.03 25.83
CA ALA A 117 -18.55 -8.83 25.60
C ALA A 117 -17.96 -9.81 24.56
N GLU A 118 -18.42 -11.07 24.57
CA GLU A 118 -18.04 -12.08 23.56
C GLU A 118 -18.52 -11.69 22.15
N LEU A 119 -19.79 -11.27 22.04
CA LEU A 119 -20.38 -10.84 20.77
C LEU A 119 -19.75 -9.55 20.22
N ASP A 120 -19.45 -8.59 21.10
CA ASP A 120 -18.72 -7.37 20.74
C ASP A 120 -17.30 -7.67 20.27
N GLY A 121 -16.61 -8.62 20.92
CA GLY A 121 -15.30 -9.10 20.48
C GLY A 121 -15.36 -9.70 19.07
N ARG A 122 -16.35 -10.55 18.80
CA ARG A 122 -16.58 -11.13 17.47
C ARG A 122 -16.94 -10.07 16.42
N LYS A 123 -17.76 -9.08 16.78
CA LYS A 123 -18.10 -7.95 15.92
C LYS A 123 -16.86 -7.16 15.52
N GLN A 124 -15.99 -6.82 16.48
CA GLN A 124 -14.75 -6.10 16.20
C GLN A 124 -13.82 -6.89 15.25
N GLU A 125 -13.72 -8.20 15.45
CA GLU A 125 -12.93 -9.07 14.57
C GLU A 125 -13.51 -9.17 13.16
N LEU A 126 -14.84 -9.29 13.01
CA LEU A 126 -15.50 -9.27 11.70
C LEU A 126 -15.33 -7.92 10.98
N VAL A 127 -15.47 -6.80 11.70
CA VAL A 127 -15.22 -5.45 11.17
C VAL A 127 -13.76 -5.32 10.72
N LYS A 128 -12.81 -5.86 11.48
CA LYS A 128 -11.39 -5.87 11.13
C LYS A 128 -11.11 -6.72 9.89
N GLN A 129 -11.69 -7.92 9.78
CA GLN A 129 -11.54 -8.76 8.59
C GLN A 129 -12.19 -8.14 7.35
N ILE A 130 -13.35 -7.50 7.50
CA ILE A 130 -13.98 -6.71 6.44
C ILE A 130 -13.04 -5.57 6.04
N ALA A 131 -12.51 -4.82 7.02
CA ALA A 131 -11.58 -3.73 6.79
C ALA A 131 -10.32 -4.23 6.05
N GLU A 132 -9.68 -5.31 6.49
CA GLU A 132 -8.51 -5.92 5.84
C GLU A 132 -8.80 -6.38 4.40
N LEU A 133 -9.97 -7.00 4.16
CA LEU A 133 -10.43 -7.38 2.82
C LEU A 133 -10.86 -6.17 1.97
N THR A 134 -11.10 -5.02 2.61
CA THR A 134 -11.36 -3.72 1.98
C THR A 134 -10.17 -2.76 2.01
N VAL A 135 -9.01 -3.12 2.61
CA VAL A 135 -7.83 -2.26 2.69
C VAL A 135 -7.39 -1.93 1.27
N GLU A 136 -7.69 -0.68 0.94
CA GLU A 136 -7.20 0.18 -0.12
C GLU A 136 -7.23 -0.41 -1.53
N ALA A 137 -8.44 -0.67 -2.00
CA ALA A 137 -8.69 -0.39 -3.40
C ALA A 137 -8.55 1.13 -3.63
N ILE A 138 -7.37 1.60 -4.05
CA ILE A 138 -7.15 2.93 -4.65
C ILE A 138 -8.35 3.28 -5.50
N SER A 139 -8.88 4.49 -5.32
CA SER A 139 -10.07 4.91 -6.05
C SER A 139 -9.80 4.81 -7.56
N PRO A 140 -10.79 4.39 -8.36
CA PRO A 140 -10.64 4.39 -9.82
C PRO A 140 -10.15 5.74 -10.37
N GLU A 141 -10.48 6.83 -9.68
CA GLU A 141 -10.05 8.19 -9.99
C GLU A 141 -8.54 8.40 -9.77
N GLN A 142 -7.97 7.90 -8.67
CA GLN A 142 -6.52 7.91 -8.45
C GLN A 142 -5.78 7.04 -9.48
N VAL A 143 -6.33 5.90 -9.88
CA VAL A 143 -5.75 5.06 -10.96
C VAL A 143 -5.76 5.81 -12.30
N ASN A 144 -6.86 6.52 -12.61
CA ASN A 144 -6.96 7.32 -13.83
C ASN A 144 -5.99 8.50 -13.81
N GLN A 145 -5.84 9.18 -12.66
CA GLN A 145 -4.87 10.26 -12.50
C GLN A 145 -3.44 9.76 -12.72
N ILE A 146 -3.07 8.62 -12.12
CA ILE A 146 -1.75 8.00 -12.32
C ILE A 146 -1.56 7.59 -13.79
N SER A 147 -2.60 7.05 -14.45
CA SER A 147 -2.55 6.73 -15.88
C SER A 147 -2.21 7.95 -16.72
N GLY A 148 -2.90 9.07 -16.51
CA GLY A 148 -2.67 10.29 -17.29
C GLY A 148 -1.21 10.78 -17.22
N TYR A 149 -0.59 10.69 -16.06
CA TYR A 149 0.84 11.01 -15.89
C TYR A 149 1.76 10.00 -16.61
N LEU A 150 1.46 8.70 -16.56
CA LEU A 150 2.28 7.67 -17.19
C LEU A 150 2.16 7.65 -18.72
N ASP A 151 0.98 7.96 -19.26
CA ASP A 151 0.69 7.95 -20.71
C ASP A 151 1.42 9.10 -21.43
N THR A 152 1.73 10.18 -20.71
CA THR A 152 2.45 11.36 -21.24
C THR A 152 3.82 11.55 -20.61
N TRP A 153 4.42 10.47 -20.08
CA TRP A 153 5.62 10.51 -19.24
C TRP A 153 6.79 11.28 -19.87
N ASP A 154 7.02 11.20 -21.17
CA ASP A 154 8.12 11.91 -21.81
C ASP A 154 7.89 13.43 -21.95
N ASN A 155 6.62 13.86 -21.90
CA ASN A 155 6.20 15.25 -22.12
C ASN A 155 5.76 15.98 -20.85
N VAL A 156 5.60 15.27 -19.72
CA VAL A 156 5.23 15.89 -18.44
C VAL A 156 6.42 16.54 -17.74
N SER A 157 6.12 17.60 -16.97
CA SER A 157 7.11 18.34 -16.19
C SER A 157 7.80 17.44 -15.15
N PHE A 158 8.99 17.84 -14.70
CA PHE A 158 9.71 17.11 -13.65
C PHE A 158 8.88 16.99 -12.36
N ASP A 159 8.12 18.03 -12.02
CA ASP A 159 7.27 18.04 -10.83
C ASP A 159 6.07 17.11 -10.97
N ASP A 160 5.49 17.01 -12.17
CA ASP A 160 4.41 16.05 -12.43
C ASP A 160 4.90 14.60 -12.41
N LYS A 161 6.12 14.33 -12.92
CA LYS A 161 6.77 13.01 -12.74
C LYS A 161 6.91 12.67 -11.26
N ARG A 162 7.35 13.65 -10.46
CA ARG A 162 7.50 13.47 -9.01
C ARG A 162 6.15 13.19 -8.35
N ARG A 163 5.09 13.93 -8.70
CA ARG A 163 3.72 13.69 -8.20
C ARG A 163 3.20 12.30 -8.56
N GLY A 164 3.33 11.87 -9.82
CA GLY A 164 2.92 10.53 -10.24
C GLY A 164 3.62 9.42 -9.46
N VAL A 165 4.90 9.61 -9.16
CA VAL A 165 5.70 8.67 -8.37
C VAL A 165 5.35 8.74 -6.89
N ASP A 166 5.04 9.92 -6.35
CA ASP A 166 4.59 10.09 -4.97
C ASP A 166 3.26 9.39 -4.69
N LEU A 167 2.40 9.28 -5.70
CA LEU A 167 1.14 8.52 -5.62
C LEU A 167 1.37 7.01 -5.64
N MET A 168 2.37 6.52 -6.37
CA MET A 168 2.58 5.07 -6.57
C MET A 168 3.58 4.42 -5.63
N ILE A 169 4.64 5.14 -5.22
CA ILE A 169 5.83 4.55 -4.63
C ILE A 169 6.13 5.17 -3.27
N THR A 170 6.34 4.30 -2.28
CA THR A 170 6.83 4.66 -0.94
C THR A 170 8.34 4.81 -0.97
N THR A 171 9.06 3.76 -1.36
CA THR A 171 10.52 3.72 -1.41
C THR A 171 11.02 2.80 -2.53
N VAL A 172 12.23 3.08 -3.02
CA VAL A 172 12.95 2.24 -3.99
C VAL A 172 14.28 1.85 -3.37
N ALA A 173 14.46 0.58 -3.00
CA ALA A 173 15.73 0.05 -2.52
C ALA A 173 16.50 -0.56 -3.70
N ALA A 174 17.70 -0.04 -3.98
CA ALA A 174 18.48 -0.45 -5.14
C ALA A 174 19.93 -0.83 -4.79
N THR A 175 20.41 -1.88 -5.45
CA THR A 175 21.81 -2.28 -5.56
C THR A 175 22.14 -2.52 -7.04
N SER A 176 23.38 -2.91 -7.37
CA SER A 176 23.77 -3.29 -8.74
C SER A 176 22.99 -4.50 -9.25
N ASP A 177 22.55 -5.37 -8.33
CA ASP A 177 22.03 -6.70 -8.66
C ASP A 177 20.55 -6.85 -8.33
N SER A 178 19.99 -5.93 -7.53
CA SER A 178 18.61 -6.00 -7.06
C SER A 178 17.92 -4.64 -7.03
N LEU A 179 16.65 -4.65 -7.38
CA LEU A 179 15.74 -3.53 -7.28
C LEU A 179 14.48 -3.99 -6.56
N ASN A 180 14.19 -3.38 -5.41
CA ASN A 180 12.97 -3.62 -4.68
C ASN A 180 12.18 -2.30 -4.57
N ILE A 181 10.94 -2.31 -5.04
CA ILE A 181 10.05 -1.14 -5.01
C ILE A 181 8.94 -1.44 -4.00
N THR A 182 8.87 -0.60 -2.97
CA THR A 182 7.76 -0.59 -2.02
C THR A 182 6.67 0.30 -2.59
N TRP A 183 5.58 -0.32 -3.02
CA TRP A 183 4.43 0.37 -3.61
C TRP A 183 3.51 0.92 -2.53
N LYS A 184 2.89 2.07 -2.79
CA LYS A 184 1.70 2.55 -2.07
C LYS A 184 0.42 1.89 -2.59
N ILE A 185 0.54 1.15 -3.70
CA ILE A 185 -0.55 0.63 -4.51
C ILE A 185 -0.51 -0.89 -4.73
#